data_AF-A0A086Q367-F1
#
_entry.id   AF-A0A086Q367-F1
#
_cell.length_a   1.000
_cell.length_b   1.000
_cell.length_c   1.000
_cell.angle_alpha   90.00
_cell.angle_beta   90.00
_cell.angle_gamma   90.00
#
_symmetry.space_group_name_H-M   'P 1'
#
loop_
_entity.id
_entity.type
_entity.pdbx_description
1 polymer ?
#
loop_
_entity_poly.entity_id
_entity_poly.type
_entity_poly.pdbx_seq_one_letter_code
_entity_poly.pdbx_strand_id
1 'polypeptide(L)'
;GSLWCWCGRVELRTGRATCLLSLFMSLWVFRVSQAILVNAILPQMPNVRVKAIFDGHGGDEVSRYLADNALTYLSNLTSLRPRDIKAACQALDDAVRKHVWKRAPDAGSTGVIAFIEKVTKPVEVFVVGREIVPEDTDPRSFVPLVEQLRVDALAEGDTETALSLAALVYRYTAGRRSRRRKHRRKPKKIRLGKGEAVFRVVVANVGDSRAVLLHRDGSFTPLSRDQKPEQDTERLRVEAAGGRVFFGGVPRVDNMLAVARSFGDFYMKDNPRLPADKQKIIAVPDIRMFYATPKDYLLLTCDGVFESPTMTYKNVADVIYSVPAGDSVRGRMKHAVKALLDAAYETGSHDNISALLTAFTRRGRFSSHTTLGYSIYTGTGEVIQKGRERQENARVNPEKVKKNVALY
;
A
#
# COMPACT_ATOMS: atom_id res chain seq x y z
N GLY A 1 15.03 31.22 -6.17
CA GLY A 1 13.69 31.43 -5.59
C GLY A 1 13.41 30.27 -4.66
N SER A 2 13.23 30.56 -3.38
CA SER A 2 13.01 29.56 -2.32
C SER A 2 11.64 28.90 -2.45
N LEU A 3 11.59 27.65 -2.90
CA LEU A 3 10.37 26.83 -2.79
C LEU A 3 10.24 26.32 -1.35
N TRP A 4 9.13 26.67 -0.71
CA TRP A 4 8.79 26.23 0.62
C TRP A 4 8.21 24.82 0.56
N CYS A 5 9.03 23.81 0.85
CA CYS A 5 8.53 22.47 1.10
C CYS A 5 7.79 22.46 2.46
N TRP A 6 6.64 21.80 2.58
CA TRP A 6 5.99 21.57 3.87
C TRP A 6 5.99 20.06 4.11
N CYS A 7 6.21 19.62 5.34
CA CYS A 7 6.21 18.19 5.68
C CYS A 7 5.14 17.93 6.73
N GLY A 8 4.06 17.22 6.37
CA GLY A 8 3.00 16.84 7.30
C GLY A 8 3.34 15.52 8.00
N ARG A 9 3.51 15.51 9.33
CA ARG A 9 3.73 14.26 10.11
C ARG A 9 2.49 13.89 10.87
N VAL A 10 2.17 12.60 10.86
CA VAL A 10 1.03 12.01 11.56
C VAL A 10 1.50 10.74 12.23
N GLU A 11 1.22 10.65 13.49
CA GLU A 11 1.64 9.64 14.43
C GLU A 11 0.39 8.93 14.93
N LEU A 12 0.38 7.61 15.05
CA LEU A 12 -0.70 6.94 15.77
C LEU A 12 -0.14 6.17 16.96
N ARG A 13 -0.71 6.40 18.13
CA ARG A 13 -0.48 5.66 19.37
C ARG A 13 -1.72 4.87 19.72
N THR A 14 -1.77 3.65 19.27
CA THR A 14 -2.67 2.70 19.90
C THR A 14 -2.26 2.57 21.39
N GLY A 15 -3.20 2.46 22.35
CA GLY A 15 -2.96 2.55 23.81
C GLY A 15 -1.91 1.57 24.37
N ARG A 16 -1.66 1.60 25.70
CA ARG A 16 -0.59 0.78 26.32
C ARG A 16 -0.66 -0.70 25.89
N ALA A 17 0.45 -1.18 25.30
CA ALA A 17 0.71 -2.53 24.79
C ALA A 17 -0.05 -2.94 23.51
N THR A 18 0.36 -2.41 22.35
CA THR A 18 -0.21 -2.71 21.03
C THR A 18 0.72 -3.41 20.06
N CYS A 19 0.13 -4.28 19.22
CA CYS A 19 0.85 -5.09 18.24
C CYS A 19 1.39 -4.33 17.02
N LEU A 20 0.96 -3.08 16.83
CA LEU A 20 1.32 -2.25 15.67
C LEU A 20 1.60 -0.82 16.12
N LEU A 21 2.73 -0.29 15.68
CA LEU A 21 3.10 1.12 15.80
C LEU A 21 3.23 1.69 14.39
N SER A 22 2.57 2.81 14.09
CA SER A 22 2.59 3.40 12.75
C SER A 22 3.00 4.88 12.80
N LEU A 23 3.72 5.27 11.76
CA LEU A 23 4.14 6.64 11.51
C LEU A 23 3.89 6.96 10.04
N PHE A 24 3.29 8.11 9.79
CA PHE A 24 3.14 8.70 8.47
C PHE A 24 3.86 10.04 8.40
N MET A 25 4.50 10.29 7.26
CA MET A 25 5.01 11.61 6.88
C MET A 25 4.77 11.82 5.37
N SER A 26 4.49 13.06 4.99
CA SER A 26 4.47 13.52 3.60
C SER A 26 5.42 14.69 3.36
N LEU A 27 5.79 14.90 2.09
CA LEU A 27 6.52 16.03 1.57
C LEU A 27 5.82 16.54 0.29
N TRP A 28 5.59 17.86 0.18
CA TRP A 28 4.78 18.44 -0.89
C TRP A 28 5.63 19.20 -1.92
N VAL A 29 5.31 19.00 -3.20
CA VAL A 29 5.86 19.81 -4.31
C VAL A 29 4.88 20.91 -4.73
N PHE A 30 3.58 20.62 -4.95
CA PHE A 30 2.50 21.61 -5.13
C PHE A 30 1.09 21.00 -4.87
N ARG A 31 0.25 21.66 -4.04
CA ARG A 31 -1.12 21.26 -3.60
C ARG A 31 -1.21 19.85 -2.96
N VAL A 32 -2.23 19.65 -2.13
CA VAL A 32 -2.46 18.40 -1.36
C VAL A 32 -3.46 17.53 -2.10
N SER A 33 -3.02 16.53 -2.86
CA SER A 33 -3.91 15.52 -3.45
C SER A 33 -3.91 14.17 -2.74
N GLN A 34 -3.10 14.01 -1.69
CA GLN A 34 -2.94 12.73 -0.99
C GLN A 34 -3.76 12.67 0.30
N ALA A 35 -4.33 11.49 0.59
CA ALA A 35 -5.12 11.27 1.80
C ALA A 35 -4.93 9.86 2.36
N ILE A 36 -5.03 9.69 3.67
CA ILE A 36 -4.58 8.45 4.32
C ILE A 36 -5.58 7.97 5.36
N LEU A 37 -5.87 6.67 5.29
CA LEU A 37 -6.56 5.95 6.34
C LEU A 37 -5.52 5.26 7.24
N VAL A 38 -5.22 5.88 8.38
CA VAL A 38 -3.98 5.55 9.12
C VAL A 38 -4.14 4.28 10.00
N ASN A 39 -5.33 4.03 10.57
CA ASN A 39 -5.60 2.80 11.36
C ASN A 39 -7.09 2.61 11.67
N ALA A 40 -7.69 1.54 11.17
CA ALA A 40 -9.06 1.19 11.52
C ALA A 40 -9.22 -0.23 12.07
N ILE A 41 -10.16 -0.41 13.00
CA ILE A 41 -10.63 -1.72 13.46
C ILE A 41 -11.84 -2.11 12.63
N LEU A 42 -11.85 -3.34 12.15
CA LEU A 42 -13.06 -3.92 11.56
C LEU A 42 -13.92 -4.49 12.70
N PRO A 43 -15.16 -3.99 12.92
CA PRO A 43 -16.01 -4.44 14.02
C PRO A 43 -16.19 -5.96 14.08
N GLN A 44 -16.32 -6.58 12.91
CA GLN A 44 -16.51 -8.03 12.76
C GLN A 44 -15.20 -8.83 12.81
N MET A 45 -14.04 -8.16 12.70
CA MET A 45 -12.70 -8.78 12.73
C MET A 45 -11.78 -7.99 13.67
N PRO A 46 -11.94 -8.13 15.01
CA PRO A 46 -11.25 -7.30 15.99
C PRO A 46 -9.72 -7.50 16.00
N ASN A 47 -9.23 -8.61 15.44
CA ASN A 47 -7.82 -8.92 15.24
C ASN A 47 -7.24 -8.40 13.92
N VAL A 48 -7.99 -7.61 13.16
CA VAL A 48 -7.55 -6.97 11.91
C VAL A 48 -7.35 -5.48 12.13
N ARG A 49 -6.33 -4.92 11.48
CA ARG A 49 -6.13 -3.48 11.33
C ARG A 49 -6.02 -3.11 9.88
N VAL A 50 -6.67 -2.02 9.48
CA VAL A 50 -6.62 -1.51 8.11
C VAL A 50 -5.74 -0.27 8.05
N LYS A 51 -4.92 -0.18 7.01
CA LYS A 51 -4.08 0.96 6.66
C LYS A 51 -4.23 1.23 5.18
N ALA A 52 -4.29 2.48 4.77
CA ALA A 52 -4.30 2.81 3.34
C ALA A 52 -3.62 4.14 3.05
N ILE A 53 -3.00 4.23 1.87
CA ILE A 53 -2.62 5.49 1.23
C ILE A 53 -3.48 5.64 -0.01
N PHE A 54 -4.06 6.83 -0.20
CA PHE A 54 -4.76 7.24 -1.40
C PHE A 54 -4.02 8.41 -2.02
N ASP A 55 -3.61 8.25 -3.27
CA ASP A 55 -2.90 9.28 -4.02
C ASP A 55 -3.83 9.88 -5.05
N GLY A 56 -4.08 11.18 -5.01
CA GLY A 56 -5.07 11.85 -5.85
C GLY A 56 -4.44 12.48 -7.08
N HIS A 57 -5.18 12.48 -8.18
CA HIS A 57 -4.81 13.15 -9.42
C HIS A 57 -6.03 13.88 -10.00
N GLY A 58 -5.79 14.94 -10.79
CA GLY A 58 -6.87 15.77 -11.33
C GLY A 58 -7.69 16.54 -10.27
N GLY A 59 -7.20 16.54 -9.03
CA GLY A 59 -7.90 17.03 -7.85
C GLY A 59 -7.56 16.21 -6.61
N ASP A 60 -8.12 16.59 -5.48
CA ASP A 60 -7.89 15.98 -4.16
C ASP A 60 -9.19 15.47 -3.52
N GLU A 61 -10.32 15.69 -4.21
CA GLU A 61 -11.65 15.45 -3.69
C GLU A 61 -11.94 13.96 -3.57
N VAL A 62 -11.42 13.16 -4.51
CA VAL A 62 -11.58 11.70 -4.50
C VAL A 62 -10.73 11.09 -3.39
N SER A 63 -9.43 11.37 -3.35
CA SER A 63 -8.53 10.83 -2.32
C SER A 63 -9.01 11.19 -0.91
N ARG A 64 -9.40 12.46 -0.67
CA ARG A 64 -9.98 12.89 0.61
C ARG A 64 -11.26 12.14 0.94
N TYR A 65 -12.18 12.03 -0.02
CA TYR A 65 -13.41 11.28 0.20
C TYR A 65 -13.13 9.81 0.55
N LEU A 66 -12.17 9.17 -0.13
CA LEU A 66 -11.75 7.82 0.15
C LEU A 66 -11.18 7.70 1.56
N ALA A 67 -10.27 8.58 1.97
CA ALA A 67 -9.77 8.56 3.33
C ALA A 67 -10.90 8.71 4.36
N ASP A 68 -11.83 9.65 4.13
CA ASP A 68 -12.96 9.98 5.01
C ASP A 68 -13.97 8.85 5.16
N ASN A 69 -14.18 8.09 4.08
CA ASN A 69 -15.31 7.17 3.99
C ASN A 69 -14.91 5.71 3.82
N ALA A 70 -13.67 5.37 3.47
CA ALA A 70 -13.24 4.00 3.24
C ALA A 70 -13.57 3.09 4.44
N LEU A 71 -13.42 3.59 5.67
CA LEU A 71 -13.77 2.81 6.85
C LEU A 71 -15.25 2.43 6.90
N THR A 72 -16.16 3.30 6.48
CA THR A 72 -17.60 2.99 6.45
C THR A 72 -17.87 1.74 5.62
N TYR A 73 -17.23 1.62 4.45
CA TYR A 73 -17.41 0.48 3.56
C TYR A 73 -16.62 -0.76 4.00
N LEU A 74 -15.36 -0.57 4.42
CA LEU A 74 -14.49 -1.65 4.86
C LEU A 74 -14.94 -2.26 6.20
N SER A 75 -15.59 -1.49 7.07
CA SER A 75 -16.09 -1.97 8.38
C SER A 75 -17.15 -3.06 8.27
N ASN A 76 -17.82 -3.17 7.12
CA ASN A 76 -18.84 -4.19 6.85
C ASN A 76 -18.24 -5.54 6.45
N LEU A 77 -16.92 -5.61 6.23
CA LEU A 77 -16.26 -6.87 5.89
C LEU A 77 -16.38 -7.88 7.03
N THR A 78 -16.86 -9.07 6.70
CA THR A 78 -16.90 -10.24 7.60
C THR A 78 -15.76 -11.22 7.33
N SER A 79 -15.06 -11.06 6.21
CA SER A 79 -13.87 -11.85 5.86
C SER A 79 -12.91 -11.05 4.99
N LEU A 80 -11.66 -11.48 4.92
CA LEU A 80 -10.63 -10.91 4.03
C LEU A 80 -10.49 -11.69 2.71
N ARG A 81 -11.56 -12.36 2.26
CA ARG A 81 -11.55 -13.03 0.95
C ARG A 81 -11.49 -12.00 -0.18
N PRO A 82 -10.81 -12.30 -1.30
CA PRO A 82 -10.70 -11.38 -2.43
C PRO A 82 -12.05 -10.86 -2.93
N ARG A 83 -13.08 -11.72 -2.98
CA ARG A 83 -14.43 -11.34 -3.43
C ARG A 83 -15.07 -10.26 -2.55
N ASP A 84 -14.89 -10.34 -1.23
CA ASP A 84 -15.53 -9.45 -0.27
C ASP A 84 -14.82 -8.09 -0.29
N ILE A 85 -13.48 -8.09 -0.39
CA ILE A 85 -12.67 -6.87 -0.55
C ILE A 85 -12.98 -6.17 -1.88
N LYS A 86 -13.06 -6.91 -3.00
CA LYS A 86 -13.45 -6.34 -4.31
C LYS A 86 -14.82 -5.68 -4.25
N ALA A 87 -15.81 -6.33 -3.64
CA ALA A 87 -17.14 -5.76 -3.46
C ALA A 87 -17.12 -4.48 -2.61
N ALA A 88 -16.31 -4.45 -1.54
CA ALA A 88 -16.16 -3.25 -0.71
C ALA A 88 -15.48 -2.09 -1.45
N CYS A 89 -14.46 -2.37 -2.28
CA CYS A 89 -13.83 -1.36 -3.14
C CYS A 89 -14.81 -0.84 -4.20
N GLN A 90 -15.60 -1.71 -4.84
CA GLN A 90 -16.63 -1.28 -5.78
C GLN A 90 -17.68 -0.38 -5.11
N ALA A 91 -18.19 -0.78 -3.95
CA ALA A 91 -19.15 0.04 -3.20
C ALA A 91 -18.58 1.41 -2.79
N LEU A 92 -17.28 1.47 -2.48
CA LEU A 92 -16.57 2.71 -2.20
C LEU A 92 -16.46 3.59 -3.47
N ASP A 93 -16.14 3.02 -4.63
CA ASP A 93 -16.09 3.75 -5.91
C ASP A 93 -17.49 4.26 -6.31
N ASP A 94 -18.54 3.46 -6.13
CA ASP A 94 -19.93 3.88 -6.36
C ASP A 94 -20.32 5.07 -5.46
N ALA A 95 -19.82 5.09 -4.23
CA ALA A 95 -20.02 6.21 -3.31
C ALA A 95 -19.29 7.48 -3.78
N VAL A 96 -18.04 7.35 -4.26
CA VAL A 96 -17.33 8.46 -4.89
C VAL A 96 -18.13 8.99 -6.09
N ARG A 97 -18.69 8.10 -6.93
CA ARG A 97 -19.53 8.49 -8.07
C ARG A 97 -20.75 9.30 -7.62
N LYS A 98 -21.41 8.85 -6.56
CA LYS A 98 -22.60 9.51 -6.03
C LYS A 98 -22.31 10.87 -5.40
N HIS A 99 -21.20 10.99 -4.67
CA HIS A 99 -20.95 12.13 -3.79
C HIS A 99 -19.89 13.13 -4.28
N VAL A 100 -18.99 12.72 -5.17
CA VAL A 100 -17.84 13.53 -5.60
C VAL A 100 -17.89 13.89 -7.07
N TRP A 101 -18.34 12.96 -7.93
CA TRP A 101 -18.25 13.11 -9.39
C TRP A 101 -18.74 14.45 -9.93
N LYS A 102 -19.92 14.91 -9.50
CA LYS A 102 -20.53 16.15 -10.03
C LYS A 102 -19.72 17.41 -9.75
N ARG A 103 -18.94 17.43 -8.66
CA ARG A 103 -18.15 18.60 -8.24
C ARG A 103 -16.69 18.53 -8.72
N ALA A 104 -16.19 17.33 -8.98
CA ALA A 104 -14.81 17.08 -9.39
C ALA A 104 -14.79 15.95 -10.45
N PRO A 105 -15.22 16.23 -11.70
CA PRO A 105 -15.35 15.23 -12.75
C PRO A 105 -14.00 14.77 -13.31
N ASP A 106 -12.93 15.53 -13.12
CA ASP A 106 -11.60 15.15 -13.62
C ASP A 106 -10.74 14.47 -12.54
N ALA A 107 -11.28 14.35 -11.31
CA ALA A 107 -10.55 13.82 -10.18
C ALA A 107 -10.59 12.28 -10.12
N GLY A 108 -9.46 11.71 -9.75
CA GLY A 108 -9.29 10.30 -9.46
C GLY A 108 -8.33 10.09 -8.31
N SER A 109 -8.19 8.84 -7.89
CA SER A 109 -7.20 8.48 -6.89
C SER A 109 -6.77 7.02 -6.97
N THR A 110 -5.48 6.78 -6.81
CA THR A 110 -4.94 5.45 -6.51
C THR A 110 -5.19 5.10 -5.05
N GLY A 111 -5.00 3.83 -4.68
CA GLY A 111 -5.28 3.34 -3.36
C GLY A 111 -4.57 2.02 -3.09
N VAL A 112 -3.66 2.01 -2.12
CA VAL A 112 -3.08 0.79 -1.58
C VAL A 112 -3.59 0.56 -0.16
N ILE A 113 -4.33 -0.54 0.04
CA ILE A 113 -5.01 -0.85 1.30
C ILE A 113 -4.42 -2.14 1.88
N ALA A 114 -3.87 -2.08 3.08
CA ALA A 114 -3.32 -3.22 3.82
C ALA A 114 -4.20 -3.60 5.01
N PHE A 115 -4.65 -4.86 5.03
CA PHE A 115 -5.32 -5.52 6.14
C PHE A 115 -4.32 -6.39 6.90
N ILE A 116 -4.05 -6.04 8.16
CA ILE A 116 -3.07 -6.68 9.02
C ILE A 116 -3.80 -7.47 10.10
N GLU A 117 -3.83 -8.79 9.95
CA GLU A 117 -4.42 -9.72 10.90
C GLU A 117 -3.34 -10.30 11.82
N LYS A 118 -3.51 -10.20 13.14
CA LYS A 118 -2.71 -11.05 14.07
C LYS A 118 -3.37 -12.41 14.15
N VAL A 119 -2.69 -13.44 13.65
CA VAL A 119 -3.20 -14.81 13.63
C VAL A 119 -3.01 -15.42 15.02
N THR A 120 -4.10 -15.58 15.75
CA THR A 120 -4.11 -16.12 17.12
C THR A 120 -4.33 -17.62 17.18
N LYS A 121 -5.13 -18.15 16.24
CA LYS A 121 -5.32 -19.58 16.03
C LYS A 121 -4.43 -20.03 14.88
N PRO A 122 -3.42 -20.88 15.11
CA PRO A 122 -2.50 -21.26 14.05
C PRO A 122 -3.21 -21.97 12.88
N VAL A 123 -2.84 -21.61 11.65
CA VAL A 123 -3.38 -22.20 10.42
C VAL A 123 -2.23 -22.68 9.53
N GLU A 124 -2.47 -23.76 8.80
CA GLU A 124 -1.49 -24.27 7.83
C GLU A 124 -1.69 -23.59 6.48
N VAL A 125 -0.61 -23.07 5.91
CA VAL A 125 -0.63 -22.39 4.60
C VAL A 125 0.58 -22.78 3.77
N PHE A 126 0.44 -22.72 2.45
CA PHE A 126 1.57 -22.80 1.52
C PHE A 126 2.10 -21.40 1.24
N VAL A 127 3.43 -21.27 1.15
CA VAL A 127 4.09 -20.00 0.84
C VAL A 127 5.17 -20.14 -0.21
N VAL A 128 5.39 -19.08 -0.98
CA VAL A 128 6.57 -18.85 -1.82
C VAL A 128 7.25 -17.58 -1.31
N GLY A 129 8.41 -17.74 -0.66
CA GLY A 129 9.01 -16.63 0.10
C GLY A 129 8.10 -16.20 1.25
N ARG A 130 7.65 -14.94 1.23
CA ARG A 130 6.67 -14.39 2.18
C ARG A 130 5.22 -14.43 1.68
N GLU A 131 5.01 -14.67 0.39
CA GLU A 131 3.69 -14.68 -0.23
C GLU A 131 2.96 -15.98 0.10
N ILE A 132 1.71 -15.85 0.55
CA ILE A 132 0.81 -16.95 0.86
C ILE A 132 0.08 -17.33 -0.43
N VAL A 133 0.16 -18.62 -0.78
CA VAL A 133 -0.58 -19.19 -1.90
C VAL A 133 -2.07 -19.21 -1.52
N PRO A 134 -2.98 -18.68 -2.37
CA PRO A 134 -4.42 -18.77 -2.15
C PRO A 134 -4.90 -20.22 -2.00
N GLU A 135 -5.90 -20.45 -1.15
CA GLU A 135 -6.38 -21.80 -0.80
C GLU A 135 -6.99 -22.55 -2.01
N ASP A 136 -7.51 -21.80 -2.98
CA ASP A 136 -8.13 -22.28 -4.22
C ASP A 136 -7.14 -22.46 -5.39
N THR A 137 -5.85 -22.23 -5.15
CA THR A 137 -4.80 -22.33 -6.19
C THR A 137 -3.91 -23.55 -5.96
N ASP A 138 -3.62 -24.33 -7.01
CA ASP A 138 -2.57 -25.35 -6.93
C ASP A 138 -1.23 -24.66 -6.61
N PRO A 139 -0.60 -24.96 -5.47
CA PRO A 139 0.67 -24.35 -5.11
C PRO A 139 1.76 -24.55 -6.18
N ARG A 140 1.71 -25.63 -6.98
CA ARG A 140 2.73 -25.91 -7.99
C ARG A 140 2.64 -25.02 -9.23
N SER A 141 1.46 -24.49 -9.54
CA SER A 141 1.23 -23.57 -10.66
C SER A 141 1.24 -22.11 -10.24
N PHE A 142 1.32 -21.81 -8.95
CA PHE A 142 1.31 -20.46 -8.42
C PHE A 142 2.53 -19.65 -8.88
N VAL A 143 2.28 -18.50 -9.52
CA VAL A 143 3.31 -17.53 -9.94
C VAL A 143 3.36 -16.40 -8.92
N PRO A 144 4.43 -16.30 -8.10
CA PRO A 144 4.52 -15.29 -7.06
C PRO A 144 4.65 -13.89 -7.64
N LEU A 145 4.18 -12.87 -6.90
CA LEU A 145 4.22 -11.46 -7.27
C LEU A 145 5.63 -10.99 -7.66
N VAL A 146 6.63 -11.42 -6.90
CA VAL A 146 8.04 -11.06 -7.17
C VAL A 146 8.51 -11.48 -8.56
N GLU A 147 7.98 -12.58 -9.10
CA GLU A 147 8.30 -13.03 -10.45
C GLU A 147 7.58 -12.19 -11.51
N GLN A 148 6.34 -11.77 -11.23
CA GLN A 148 5.59 -10.89 -12.12
C GLN A 148 6.26 -9.52 -12.22
N LEU A 149 6.66 -8.94 -11.08
CA LEU A 149 7.41 -7.69 -11.01
C LEU A 149 8.77 -7.77 -11.72
N ARG A 150 9.44 -8.91 -11.65
CA ARG A 150 10.71 -9.15 -12.36
C ARG A 150 10.50 -9.11 -13.88
N VAL A 151 9.41 -9.70 -14.37
CA VAL A 151 9.06 -9.67 -15.80
C VAL A 151 8.74 -8.25 -16.24
N ASP A 152 7.99 -7.50 -15.45
CA ASP A 152 7.68 -6.10 -15.74
C ASP A 152 8.95 -5.24 -15.80
N ALA A 153 9.83 -5.34 -14.79
CA ALA A 153 11.08 -4.59 -14.77
C ALA A 153 11.94 -4.89 -16.01
N LEU A 154 11.97 -6.14 -16.49
CA LEU A 154 12.66 -6.49 -17.73
C LEU A 154 12.00 -5.89 -18.97
N ALA A 155 10.66 -5.88 -19.03
CA ALA A 155 9.91 -5.28 -20.13
C ALA A 155 10.11 -3.75 -20.19
N GLU A 156 10.30 -3.11 -19.04
CA GLU A 156 10.58 -1.69 -18.88
C GLU A 156 12.07 -1.33 -19.08
N GLY A 157 12.96 -2.32 -19.21
CA GLY A 157 14.40 -2.10 -19.32
C GLY A 157 15.11 -1.79 -17.99
N ASP A 158 14.41 -1.87 -16.86
CA ASP A 158 14.97 -1.73 -15.51
C ASP A 158 15.70 -3.01 -15.07
N THR A 159 16.93 -3.14 -15.56
CA THR A 159 17.79 -4.29 -15.29
C THR A 159 18.21 -4.39 -13.82
N GLU A 160 18.36 -3.27 -13.11
CA GLU A 160 18.78 -3.26 -11.70
C GLU A 160 17.68 -3.82 -10.80
N THR A 161 16.44 -3.33 -10.95
CA THR A 161 15.29 -3.87 -10.22
C THR A 161 15.07 -5.33 -10.57
N ALA A 162 15.13 -5.70 -11.85
CA ALA A 162 14.98 -7.08 -12.29
C ALA A 162 16.01 -8.02 -11.64
N LEU A 163 17.29 -7.61 -11.56
CA LEU A 163 18.35 -8.38 -10.89
C LEU A 163 18.11 -8.52 -9.39
N SER A 164 17.68 -7.43 -8.73
CA SER A 164 17.36 -7.45 -7.29
C SER A 164 16.20 -8.42 -6.97
N LEU A 165 15.15 -8.42 -7.80
CA LEU A 165 13.99 -9.30 -7.66
C LEU A 165 14.35 -10.75 -8.01
N ALA A 166 15.20 -10.98 -9.01
CA ALA A 166 15.73 -12.30 -9.35
C ALA A 166 16.50 -12.91 -8.17
N ALA A 167 17.29 -12.11 -7.44
CA ALA A 167 17.98 -12.56 -6.24
C ALA A 167 17.01 -13.01 -5.13
N LEU A 168 15.87 -12.33 -4.96
CA LEU A 168 14.81 -12.74 -4.05
C LEU A 168 14.14 -14.05 -4.50
N VAL A 169 13.76 -14.15 -5.77
CA VAL A 169 13.21 -15.38 -6.37
C VAL A 169 14.16 -16.55 -6.15
N TYR A 170 15.45 -16.35 -6.40
CA TYR A 170 16.48 -17.35 -6.17
C TYR A 170 16.58 -17.73 -4.70
N ARG A 171 16.60 -16.77 -3.76
CA ARG A 171 16.59 -17.08 -2.31
C ARG A 171 15.38 -17.91 -1.89
N TYR A 172 14.20 -17.64 -2.46
CA TYR A 172 12.99 -18.40 -2.18
C TYR A 172 13.03 -19.81 -2.77
N THR A 173 13.69 -19.99 -3.91
CA THR A 173 13.67 -21.24 -4.68
C THR A 173 14.93 -22.10 -4.52
N ALA A 174 16.05 -21.56 -4.02
CA ALA A 174 17.33 -22.26 -3.95
C ALA A 174 17.42 -23.17 -2.72
N GLY A 175 17.71 -24.44 -2.98
CA GLY A 175 18.13 -25.46 -2.00
C GLY A 175 19.39 -25.09 -1.21
N ARG A 176 19.58 -25.70 -0.03
CA ARG A 176 20.96 -25.94 0.47
C ARG A 176 21.69 -26.69 -0.65
N ARG A 177 22.89 -26.22 -1.02
CA ARG A 177 23.74 -26.79 -2.08
C ARG A 177 23.88 -28.31 -1.92
N SER A 178 23.03 -29.08 -2.58
CA SER A 178 23.28 -30.47 -2.92
C SER A 178 23.73 -30.48 -4.38
N ARG A 179 24.92 -31.03 -4.64
CA ARG A 179 25.53 -31.14 -5.98
C ARG A 179 24.69 -31.98 -6.96
N ARG A 180 23.55 -32.54 -6.55
CA ARG A 180 22.66 -33.33 -7.40
C ARG A 180 21.24 -32.74 -7.35
N ARG A 181 20.77 -32.29 -8.52
CA ARG A 181 19.44 -31.76 -8.89
C ARG A 181 19.13 -30.30 -8.53
N LYS A 182 19.11 -29.44 -9.57
CA LYS A 182 18.52 -28.09 -9.58
C LYS A 182 16.98 -28.17 -9.49
N HIS A 183 16.42 -28.78 -8.45
CA HIS A 183 14.97 -28.74 -8.25
C HIS A 183 14.57 -27.38 -7.65
N ARG A 184 13.85 -26.60 -8.46
CA ARG A 184 13.01 -25.46 -8.06
C ARG A 184 12.32 -25.82 -6.74
N ARG A 185 12.67 -25.20 -5.60
CA ARG A 185 11.99 -25.51 -4.34
C ARG A 185 10.51 -25.23 -4.51
N LYS A 186 9.70 -26.27 -4.28
CA LYS A 186 8.23 -26.23 -4.25
C LYS A 186 7.77 -25.28 -3.14
N PRO A 187 6.56 -24.71 -3.23
CA PRO A 187 5.95 -23.95 -2.15
C PRO A 187 6.12 -24.66 -0.80
N LYS A 188 6.48 -23.88 0.22
CA LYS A 188 6.76 -24.41 1.55
C LYS A 188 5.48 -24.38 2.38
N LYS A 189 5.14 -25.49 3.03
CA LYS A 189 4.08 -25.50 4.03
C LYS A 189 4.59 -24.92 5.35
N ILE A 190 3.88 -23.94 5.93
CA ILE A 190 4.20 -23.33 7.22
C ILE A 190 2.96 -23.31 8.13
N ARG A 191 3.18 -23.12 9.43
CA ARG A 191 2.12 -22.86 10.42
C ARG A 191 2.10 -21.37 10.78
N LEU A 192 1.22 -20.62 10.13
CA LEU A 192 1.00 -19.20 10.41
C LEU A 192 0.32 -19.03 11.78
N GLY A 193 0.72 -18.03 12.56
CA GLY A 193 0.29 -17.84 13.96
C GLY A 193 1.16 -18.58 14.98
N LYS A 194 2.16 -19.36 14.54
CA LYS A 194 3.15 -20.03 15.40
C LYS A 194 4.58 -19.59 15.04
N GLY A 195 5.45 -19.47 16.04
CA GLY A 195 6.85 -19.09 15.82
C GLY A 195 7.02 -17.60 15.53
N GLU A 196 7.72 -17.24 14.45
CA GLU A 196 7.93 -15.85 14.03
C GLU A 196 6.89 -15.36 13.00
N ALA A 197 6.24 -16.25 12.24
CA ALA A 197 5.19 -15.90 11.29
C ALA A 197 3.86 -15.69 12.04
N VAL A 198 3.61 -14.46 12.49
CA VAL A 198 2.50 -14.15 13.41
C VAL A 198 1.40 -13.33 12.75
N PHE A 199 1.72 -12.58 11.71
CA PHE A 199 0.78 -11.67 11.06
C PHE A 199 0.47 -12.14 9.64
N ARG A 200 -0.80 -12.09 9.27
CA ARG A 200 -1.23 -12.15 7.86
C ARG A 200 -1.42 -10.71 7.39
N VAL A 201 -0.87 -10.39 6.23
CA VAL A 201 -1.01 -9.09 5.58
C VAL A 201 -1.69 -9.32 4.24
N VAL A 202 -2.91 -8.81 4.08
CA VAL A 202 -3.63 -8.81 2.79
C VAL A 202 -3.52 -7.41 2.21
N VAL A 203 -2.98 -7.29 0.99
CA VAL A 203 -2.85 -6.00 0.30
C VAL A 203 -3.81 -5.98 -0.87
N ALA A 204 -4.62 -4.93 -0.96
CA ALA A 204 -5.49 -4.61 -2.07
C ALA A 204 -4.97 -3.33 -2.75
N ASN A 205 -4.50 -3.44 -3.99
CA ASN A 205 -3.89 -2.34 -4.73
C ASN A 205 -4.75 -1.89 -5.92
N VAL A 206 -4.97 -0.58 -6.05
CA VAL A 206 -5.63 0.10 -7.18
C VAL A 206 -4.74 1.28 -7.59
N GLY A 207 -4.05 1.20 -8.72
CA GLY A 207 -3.08 2.19 -9.23
C GLY A 207 -1.61 1.77 -8.99
N ASP A 208 -0.75 2.75 -8.78
CA ASP A 208 0.72 2.66 -8.71
C ASP A 208 1.32 3.07 -7.35
N SER A 209 0.48 3.33 -6.35
CA SER A 209 0.91 3.30 -4.95
C SER A 209 1.47 1.92 -4.58
N ARG A 210 2.47 1.90 -3.69
CA ARG A 210 3.23 0.66 -3.38
C ARG A 210 3.14 0.24 -1.93
N ALA A 211 3.14 -1.08 -1.71
CA ALA A 211 3.27 -1.71 -0.41
C ALA A 211 4.49 -2.63 -0.37
N VAL A 212 5.30 -2.55 0.69
CA VAL A 212 6.55 -3.31 0.81
C VAL A 212 6.72 -3.82 2.26
N LEU A 213 7.06 -5.10 2.41
CA LEU A 213 7.60 -5.61 3.68
C LEU A 213 9.12 -5.45 3.68
N LEU A 214 9.65 -4.72 4.66
CA LEU A 214 11.07 -4.55 4.90
C LEU A 214 11.52 -5.52 6.00
N HIS A 215 12.60 -6.25 5.75
CA HIS A 215 13.12 -7.28 6.65
C HIS A 215 14.36 -6.80 7.39
N ARG A 216 14.51 -7.26 8.65
CA ARG A 216 15.62 -6.85 9.52
C ARG A 216 17.01 -7.12 8.95
N ASP A 217 17.15 -8.07 8.03
CA ASP A 217 18.40 -8.39 7.34
C ASP A 217 18.70 -7.48 6.12
N GLY A 218 17.90 -6.42 5.94
CA GLY A 218 18.01 -5.49 4.80
C GLY A 218 17.36 -6.00 3.52
N SER A 219 16.79 -7.22 3.51
CA SER A 219 16.00 -7.69 2.37
C SER A 219 14.57 -7.15 2.41
N PHE A 220 13.81 -7.37 1.35
CA PHE A 220 12.44 -6.87 1.21
C PHE A 220 11.54 -7.89 0.49
N THR A 221 10.23 -7.67 0.59
CA THR A 221 9.20 -8.35 -0.21
C THR A 221 8.21 -7.29 -0.72
N PRO A 222 8.13 -7.02 -2.03
CA PRO A 222 7.06 -6.20 -2.59
C PRO A 222 5.70 -6.88 -2.39
N LEU A 223 4.66 -6.11 -2.08
CA LEU A 223 3.33 -6.62 -1.75
C LEU A 223 2.24 -6.15 -2.73
N SER A 224 2.57 -5.22 -3.61
CA SER A 224 1.71 -4.74 -4.69
C SER A 224 2.47 -4.70 -6.02
N ARG A 225 1.71 -4.60 -7.10
CA ARG A 225 2.19 -4.41 -8.47
C ARG A 225 1.40 -3.26 -9.08
N ASP A 226 2.14 -2.29 -9.60
CA ASP A 226 1.59 -1.11 -10.26
C ASP A 226 0.71 -1.57 -11.44
N GLN A 227 -0.44 -0.92 -11.60
CA GLN A 227 -1.38 -1.25 -12.67
C GLN A 227 -1.25 -0.24 -13.79
N LYS A 228 -0.23 -0.47 -14.64
CA LYS A 228 0.16 0.43 -15.72
C LYS A 228 -0.58 0.10 -17.03
N PRO A 229 -0.93 1.10 -17.86
CA PRO A 229 -1.71 0.90 -19.09
C PRO A 229 -1.13 -0.10 -20.09
N GLU A 230 0.19 -0.17 -20.21
CA GLU A 230 0.93 -0.99 -21.17
C GLU A 230 0.95 -2.49 -20.84
N GLN A 231 0.68 -2.85 -19.58
CA GLN A 231 0.63 -4.26 -19.15
C GLN A 231 -0.47 -4.99 -19.94
N ASP A 232 -0.15 -6.19 -20.46
CA ASP A 232 -1.05 -6.90 -21.38
C ASP A 232 -2.48 -7.06 -20.85
N THR A 233 -2.64 -7.40 -19.56
CA THR A 233 -3.98 -7.56 -18.96
C THR A 233 -4.77 -6.26 -18.90
N GLU A 234 -4.07 -5.14 -18.70
CA GLU A 234 -4.68 -3.80 -18.61
C GLU A 234 -4.97 -3.25 -20.01
N ARG A 235 -3.99 -3.32 -20.93
CA ARG A 235 -4.11 -2.91 -22.33
C ARG A 235 -5.28 -3.61 -23.02
N LEU A 236 -5.37 -4.94 -22.90
CA LEU A 236 -6.46 -5.71 -23.50
C LEU A 236 -7.83 -5.32 -22.94
N ARG A 237 -7.93 -5.01 -21.65
CA ARG A 237 -9.19 -4.52 -21.06
C ARG A 237 -9.55 -3.14 -21.62
N VAL A 238 -8.58 -2.22 -21.66
CA VAL A 238 -8.77 -0.85 -22.18
C VAL A 238 -9.24 -0.90 -23.63
N GLU A 239 -8.60 -1.70 -24.48
CA GLU A 239 -8.96 -1.88 -25.88
C GLU A 239 -10.35 -2.52 -26.05
N ALA A 240 -10.66 -3.55 -25.26
CA ALA A 240 -11.99 -4.18 -25.25
C ALA A 240 -13.09 -3.21 -24.79
N ALA A 241 -12.75 -2.21 -23.97
CA ALA A 241 -13.65 -1.14 -23.55
C ALA A 241 -13.78 0.01 -24.57
N GLY A 242 -13.09 -0.09 -25.71
CA GLY A 242 -13.08 0.92 -26.77
C GLY A 242 -12.10 2.07 -26.54
N GLY A 243 -11.15 1.92 -25.62
CA GLY A 243 -10.03 2.84 -25.41
C GLY A 243 -8.77 2.41 -26.15
N ARG A 244 -7.69 3.17 -25.99
CA ARG A 244 -6.36 2.86 -26.54
C ARG A 244 -5.28 3.24 -25.53
N VAL A 245 -4.12 2.60 -25.65
CA VAL A 245 -2.92 2.96 -24.90
C VAL A 245 -1.96 3.68 -25.84
N PHE A 246 -1.63 4.93 -25.50
CA PHE A 246 -0.72 5.77 -26.29
C PHE A 246 0.60 5.94 -25.57
N PHE A 247 1.71 5.95 -26.32
CA PHE A 247 3.03 6.23 -25.79
C PHE A 247 3.46 7.65 -26.18
N GLY A 248 3.62 8.52 -25.19
CA GLY A 248 4.08 9.91 -25.33
C GLY A 248 5.11 10.26 -24.26
N GLY A 249 6.07 9.36 -24.02
CA GLY A 249 7.02 9.41 -22.90
C GLY A 249 6.65 8.41 -21.80
N VAL A 250 5.41 8.48 -21.31
CA VAL A 250 4.81 7.49 -20.40
C VAL A 250 3.55 6.91 -21.06
N PRO A 251 3.30 5.59 -21.01
CA PRO A 251 2.06 5.00 -21.50
C PRO A 251 0.83 5.57 -20.81
N ARG A 252 -0.19 5.95 -21.60
CA ARG A 252 -1.42 6.55 -21.08
C ARG A 252 -2.67 5.97 -21.74
N VAL A 253 -3.72 5.73 -20.94
CA VAL A 253 -5.06 5.41 -21.44
C VAL A 253 -5.67 6.65 -22.08
N ASP A 254 -6.02 6.53 -23.36
CA ASP A 254 -6.58 7.60 -24.19
C ASP A 254 -5.79 8.92 -24.13
N ASN A 255 -4.46 8.82 -23.94
CA ASN A 255 -3.54 9.95 -23.77
C ASN A 255 -3.82 10.83 -22.53
N MET A 256 -4.62 10.34 -21.57
CA MET A 256 -4.99 11.09 -20.36
C MET A 256 -4.32 10.50 -19.11
N LEU A 257 -4.64 9.26 -18.75
CA LEU A 257 -4.26 8.67 -17.46
C LEU A 257 -3.06 7.74 -17.58
N ALA A 258 -2.05 7.92 -16.72
CA ALA A 258 -0.87 7.07 -16.63
C ALA A 258 -1.09 5.79 -15.80
N VAL A 259 -2.26 5.65 -15.20
CA VAL A 259 -2.71 4.45 -14.46
C VAL A 259 -3.86 3.77 -15.19
N ALA A 260 -3.92 2.45 -15.13
CA ALA A 260 -5.03 1.66 -15.70
C ALA A 260 -6.17 1.42 -14.69
N ARG A 261 -5.92 1.66 -13.40
CA ARG A 261 -6.87 1.45 -12.31
C ARG A 261 -6.80 2.60 -11.32
N SER A 262 -7.97 3.08 -10.93
CA SER A 262 -8.15 4.15 -9.94
C SER A 262 -9.58 4.13 -9.41
N PHE A 263 -9.79 4.76 -8.26
CA PHE A 263 -11.09 5.26 -7.83
C PHE A 263 -11.37 6.60 -8.51
N GLY A 264 -12.65 6.94 -8.72
CA GLY A 264 -12.99 8.15 -9.48
C GLY A 264 -12.81 7.96 -10.98
N ASP A 265 -12.34 8.99 -11.69
CA ASP A 265 -12.13 8.97 -13.15
C ASP A 265 -13.35 8.46 -13.95
N PHE A 266 -14.57 8.82 -13.53
CA PHE A 266 -15.78 8.22 -14.11
C PHE A 266 -16.00 8.58 -15.59
N TYR A 267 -15.29 9.57 -16.14
CA TYR A 267 -15.28 9.87 -17.58
C TYR A 267 -14.68 8.71 -18.39
N MET A 268 -13.89 7.85 -17.75
CA MET A 268 -13.34 6.61 -18.31
C MET A 268 -14.09 5.35 -17.87
N LYS A 269 -15.22 5.49 -17.16
CA LYS A 269 -16.02 4.40 -16.58
C LYS A 269 -17.49 4.39 -17.02
N ASP A 270 -17.80 5.06 -18.12
CA ASP A 270 -19.18 5.30 -18.55
C ASP A 270 -19.62 4.51 -19.78
N ASN A 271 -18.99 3.37 -20.08
CA ASN A 271 -19.46 2.49 -21.16
C ASN A 271 -20.70 1.71 -20.67
N PRO A 272 -21.92 1.99 -21.17
CA PRO A 272 -23.16 1.41 -20.65
C PRO A 272 -23.32 -0.07 -21.02
N ARG A 273 -22.51 -0.59 -21.96
CA ARG A 273 -22.55 -1.98 -22.41
C ARG A 273 -21.65 -2.89 -21.58
N LEU A 274 -20.85 -2.33 -20.68
CA LEU A 274 -19.85 -3.06 -19.92
C LEU A 274 -20.11 -2.94 -18.41
N PRO A 275 -19.88 -4.02 -17.65
CA PRO A 275 -19.89 -3.96 -16.19
C PRO A 275 -18.73 -3.09 -15.67
N ALA A 276 -18.81 -2.70 -14.39
CA ALA A 276 -17.82 -1.83 -13.74
C ALA A 276 -16.38 -2.37 -13.78
N ASP A 277 -16.20 -3.70 -13.80
CA ASP A 277 -14.90 -4.36 -13.84
C ASP A 277 -14.33 -4.54 -15.27
N LYS A 278 -15.05 -4.07 -16.29
CA LYS A 278 -14.63 -4.11 -17.71
C LYS A 278 -14.58 -2.73 -18.37
N GLN A 279 -14.61 -1.67 -17.58
CA GLN A 279 -14.42 -0.31 -18.06
C GLN A 279 -12.94 -0.07 -18.45
N LYS A 280 -12.64 1.06 -19.11
CA LYS A 280 -11.25 1.43 -19.47
C LYS A 280 -10.41 1.53 -18.20
N ILE A 281 -10.90 2.31 -17.25
CA ILE A 281 -10.37 2.40 -15.89
C ILE A 281 -11.30 1.63 -14.95
N ILE A 282 -10.75 0.88 -14.00
CA ILE A 282 -11.55 0.12 -13.03
C ILE A 282 -11.04 0.35 -11.61
N ALA A 283 -11.94 0.30 -10.63
CA ALA A 283 -11.59 0.34 -9.20
C ALA A 283 -11.43 -1.06 -8.59
N VAL A 284 -11.21 -2.09 -9.42
CA VAL A 284 -11.04 -3.47 -8.97
C VAL A 284 -9.60 -3.69 -8.49
N PRO A 285 -9.38 -3.98 -7.20
CA PRO A 285 -8.03 -4.18 -6.68
C PRO A 285 -7.39 -5.49 -7.15
N ASP A 286 -6.06 -5.47 -7.34
CA ASP A 286 -5.25 -6.70 -7.22
C ASP A 286 -5.07 -7.02 -5.73
N ILE A 287 -5.29 -8.28 -5.36
CA ILE A 287 -5.32 -8.70 -3.96
C ILE A 287 -4.30 -9.82 -3.72
N ARG A 288 -3.35 -9.57 -2.83
CA ARG A 288 -2.28 -10.50 -2.48
C ARG A 288 -2.18 -10.71 -0.97
N MET A 289 -1.69 -11.88 -0.57
CA MET A 289 -1.60 -12.27 0.83
C MET A 289 -0.17 -12.64 1.20
N PHE A 290 0.30 -12.16 2.34
CA PHE A 290 1.66 -12.38 2.83
C PHE A 290 1.67 -12.68 4.32
N TYR A 291 2.78 -13.24 4.81
CA TYR A 291 3.03 -13.28 6.25
C TYR A 291 4.17 -12.34 6.67
N ALA A 292 3.95 -11.68 7.81
CA ALA A 292 4.94 -10.82 8.46
C ALA A 292 5.33 -11.35 9.85
N THR A 293 6.54 -10.98 10.25
CA THR A 293 7.11 -11.28 11.56
C THR A 293 7.16 -10.01 12.42
N PRO A 294 7.26 -10.13 13.75
CA PRO A 294 7.50 -9.00 14.63
C PRO A 294 8.81 -8.21 14.40
N LYS A 295 9.66 -8.63 13.45
CA LYS A 295 10.92 -7.97 13.10
C LYS A 295 10.83 -7.19 11.80
N ASP A 296 9.73 -7.36 11.06
CA ASP A 296 9.53 -6.69 9.78
C ASP A 296 8.99 -5.26 10.00
N TYR A 297 9.08 -4.42 8.98
CA TYR A 297 8.26 -3.21 8.83
C TYR A 297 7.36 -3.36 7.60
N LEU A 298 6.14 -2.85 7.69
CA LEU A 298 5.28 -2.62 6.52
C LEU A 298 5.39 -1.15 6.13
N LEU A 299 5.78 -0.89 4.88
CA LEU A 299 5.84 0.43 4.29
C LEU A 299 4.74 0.51 3.21
N LEU A 300 3.86 1.51 3.30
CA LEU A 300 3.00 1.93 2.19
C LEU A 300 3.52 3.28 1.69
N THR A 301 3.53 3.51 0.38
CA THR A 301 3.92 4.79 -0.22
C THR A 301 3.06 5.12 -1.42
N CYS A 302 3.00 6.41 -1.79
CA CYS A 302 2.68 6.78 -3.16
C CYS A 302 3.82 6.40 -4.12
N ASP A 303 3.63 6.67 -5.41
CA ASP A 303 4.60 6.48 -6.48
C ASP A 303 5.77 7.48 -6.38
N GLY A 304 5.58 8.70 -5.85
CA GLY A 304 6.62 9.72 -5.70
C GLY A 304 7.87 9.25 -4.94
N VAL A 305 7.75 8.26 -4.04
CA VAL A 305 8.93 7.65 -3.38
C VAL A 305 9.83 6.89 -4.38
N PHE A 306 9.24 6.36 -5.44
CA PHE A 306 9.85 5.46 -6.42
C PHE A 306 9.95 6.08 -7.83
N GLU A 307 9.66 7.38 -7.98
CA GLU A 307 9.73 8.08 -9.27
C GLU A 307 11.16 8.10 -9.82
N SER A 308 12.15 8.29 -8.94
CA SER A 308 13.55 8.26 -9.31
C SER A 308 14.05 6.81 -9.53
N PRO A 309 14.78 6.52 -10.62
CA PRO A 309 15.29 5.17 -10.90
C PRO A 309 16.28 4.68 -9.84
N THR A 310 16.91 5.59 -9.08
CA THR A 310 17.81 5.21 -7.96
C THR A 310 17.06 4.79 -6.70
N MET A 311 15.76 5.08 -6.61
CA MET A 311 14.93 4.74 -5.45
C MET A 311 14.34 3.33 -5.59
N THR A 312 15.19 2.32 -5.80
CA THR A 312 14.77 0.92 -5.88
C THR A 312 14.25 0.41 -4.53
N TYR A 313 13.54 -0.73 -4.52
CA TYR A 313 13.15 -1.40 -3.26
C TYR A 313 14.32 -1.66 -2.31
N LYS A 314 15.51 -1.94 -2.86
CA LYS A 314 16.74 -2.13 -2.10
C LYS A 314 17.17 -0.80 -1.46
N ASN A 315 17.23 0.28 -2.23
CA ASN A 315 17.63 1.58 -1.71
C ASN A 315 16.66 2.07 -0.63
N VAL A 316 15.35 1.89 -0.82
CA VAL A 316 14.34 2.19 0.20
C VAL A 316 14.60 1.40 1.49
N ALA A 317 14.90 0.11 1.40
CA ALA A 317 15.25 -0.70 2.56
C ALA A 317 16.54 -0.18 3.23
N ASP A 318 17.57 0.12 2.44
CA ASP A 318 18.86 0.60 2.94
C ASP A 318 18.71 1.96 3.67
N VAL A 319 17.93 2.90 3.13
CA VAL A 319 17.64 4.19 3.77
C VAL A 319 16.90 4.01 5.10
N ILE A 320 15.89 3.13 5.13
CA ILE A 320 15.14 2.86 6.38
C ILE A 320 16.04 2.21 7.43
N TYR A 321 16.97 1.33 7.03
CA TYR A 321 17.85 0.62 7.97
C TYR A 321 19.16 1.34 8.30
N SER A 322 19.60 2.31 7.49
CA SER A 322 20.80 3.13 7.76
C SER A 322 20.62 4.04 8.97
N VAL A 323 19.38 4.42 9.28
CA VAL A 323 19.05 5.20 10.46
C VAL A 323 19.37 4.40 11.73
N PRO A 324 20.31 4.90 12.57
CA PRO A 324 20.75 4.21 13.78
C PRO A 324 19.61 3.89 14.73
N ALA A 325 19.81 2.86 15.55
CA ALA A 325 18.90 2.59 16.66
C ALA A 325 18.98 3.75 17.67
N GLY A 326 17.94 4.59 17.71
CA GLY A 326 17.77 5.59 18.76
C GLY A 326 17.08 5.03 20.01
N ASP A 327 16.84 5.89 21.00
CA ASP A 327 16.30 5.55 22.33
C ASP A 327 14.93 4.83 22.31
N SER A 328 14.20 4.90 21.19
CA SER A 328 12.94 4.17 21.04
C SER A 328 12.68 3.78 19.58
N VAL A 329 11.95 2.67 19.39
CA VAL A 329 11.44 2.23 18.07
C VAL A 329 10.71 3.38 17.37
N ARG A 330 9.94 4.17 18.12
CA ARG A 330 9.22 5.35 17.64
C ARG A 330 10.17 6.45 17.15
N GLY A 331 11.22 6.74 17.92
CA GLY A 331 12.23 7.73 17.53
C GLY A 331 12.91 7.31 16.22
N ARG A 332 13.33 6.05 16.13
CA ARG A 332 13.96 5.50 14.92
C ARG A 332 13.04 5.59 13.69
N MET A 333 11.79 5.15 13.80
CA MET A 333 10.84 5.20 12.67
C MET A 333 10.66 6.62 12.13
N LYS A 334 10.70 7.65 12.98
CA LYS A 334 10.61 9.05 12.54
C LYS A 334 11.75 9.47 11.66
N HIS A 335 12.96 9.22 12.12
CA HIS A 335 14.15 9.56 11.36
C HIS A 335 14.22 8.72 10.07
N ALA A 336 13.81 7.45 10.12
CA ALA A 336 13.76 6.58 8.95
C ALA A 336 12.79 7.08 7.87
N VAL A 337 11.54 7.42 8.23
CA VAL A 337 10.58 7.94 7.24
C VAL A 337 11.02 9.33 6.75
N LYS A 338 11.55 10.21 7.61
CA LYS A 338 12.10 11.49 7.16
C LYS A 338 13.21 11.30 6.12
N ALA A 339 14.20 10.46 6.43
CA ALA A 339 15.31 10.17 5.53
C ALA A 339 14.82 9.58 4.21
N LEU A 340 13.76 8.77 4.23
CA LEU A 340 13.14 8.24 3.01
C LEU A 340 12.53 9.35 2.14
N LEU A 341 11.79 10.29 2.75
CA LEU A 341 11.20 11.42 2.02
C LEU A 341 12.28 12.37 1.48
N ASP A 342 13.28 12.70 2.31
CA ASP A 342 14.42 13.53 1.90
C ASP A 342 15.15 12.87 0.72
N ALA A 343 15.43 11.56 0.79
CA ALA A 343 16.11 10.84 -0.28
C ALA A 343 15.29 10.83 -1.59
N ALA A 344 13.97 10.63 -1.51
CA ALA A 344 13.11 10.67 -2.70
C ALA A 344 13.11 12.08 -3.35
N TYR A 345 13.06 13.12 -2.54
CA TYR A 345 13.13 14.51 -3.02
C TYR A 345 14.49 14.87 -3.60
N GLU A 346 15.57 14.55 -2.89
CA GLU A 346 16.96 14.83 -3.30
C GLU A 346 17.36 14.06 -4.57
N THR A 347 16.76 12.90 -4.81
CA THR A 347 16.95 12.11 -6.04
C THR A 347 16.07 12.56 -7.20
N GLY A 348 15.35 13.68 -7.04
CA GLY A 348 14.67 14.41 -8.10
C GLY A 348 13.20 14.10 -8.26
N SER A 349 12.51 13.54 -7.26
CA SER A 349 11.06 13.37 -7.36
C SER A 349 10.36 14.74 -7.47
N HIS A 350 9.47 14.84 -8.44
CA HIS A 350 8.65 16.02 -8.70
C HIS A 350 7.19 15.83 -8.26
N ASP A 351 6.84 14.64 -7.78
CA ASP A 351 5.52 14.33 -7.27
C ASP A 351 5.37 14.63 -5.76
N ASN A 352 4.14 14.52 -5.27
CA ASN A 352 3.83 14.44 -3.85
C ASN A 352 4.41 13.15 -3.27
N ILE A 353 5.17 13.25 -2.17
CA ILE A 353 5.86 12.11 -1.56
C ILE A 353 5.22 11.78 -0.22
N SER A 354 4.65 10.58 -0.09
CA SER A 354 3.97 10.09 1.11
C SER A 354 4.43 8.71 1.50
N ALA A 355 4.68 8.50 2.79
CA ALA A 355 5.12 7.20 3.31
C ALA A 355 4.52 6.87 4.69
N LEU A 356 3.88 5.71 4.80
CA LEU A 356 3.34 5.13 6.04
C LEU A 356 4.16 3.91 6.45
N LEU A 357 4.98 4.05 7.49
CA LEU A 357 5.78 2.97 8.06
C LEU A 357 5.09 2.38 9.29
N THR A 358 4.97 1.05 9.33
CA THR A 358 4.33 0.29 10.40
C THR A 358 5.28 -0.78 10.94
N ALA A 359 5.56 -0.73 12.24
CA ALA A 359 6.28 -1.78 12.95
C ALA A 359 5.33 -2.84 13.48
N PHE A 360 5.72 -4.10 13.32
CA PHE A 360 5.05 -5.23 13.97
C PHE A 360 5.64 -5.47 15.35
N THR A 361 4.82 -5.74 16.36
CA THR A 361 5.30 -6.08 17.71
C THR A 361 4.65 -7.36 18.22
N ARG A 362 5.46 -8.22 18.85
CA ARG A 362 5.00 -9.51 19.39
C ARG A 362 4.11 -9.30 20.62
N ARG A 363 4.55 -8.41 21.50
CA ARG A 363 3.92 -8.08 22.78
C ARG A 363 2.88 -6.97 22.57
N GLY A 364 1.65 -7.25 22.96
CA GLY A 364 0.54 -6.31 22.90
C GLY A 364 -0.77 -7.02 22.60
N ARG A 365 -1.88 -6.40 23.02
CA ARG A 365 -3.21 -6.68 22.50
C ARG A 365 -3.54 -5.61 21.47
N PHE A 366 -4.45 -5.92 20.57
CA PHE A 366 -5.04 -4.91 19.72
C PHE A 366 -5.76 -3.86 20.59
N SER A 367 -5.24 -2.62 20.65
CA SER A 367 -5.86 -1.57 21.47
C SER A 367 -7.23 -1.20 20.91
N SER A 368 -8.16 -0.94 21.83
CA SER A 368 -9.50 -0.37 21.60
C SER A 368 -9.46 1.14 21.36
N HIS A 369 -8.29 1.76 21.35
CA HIS A 369 -8.11 3.19 21.10
C HIS A 369 -6.90 3.44 20.20
N THR A 370 -6.96 4.48 19.37
CA THR A 370 -5.85 4.97 18.56
C THR A 370 -5.62 6.44 18.91
N THR A 371 -4.38 6.85 19.19
CA THR A 371 -4.03 8.21 19.56
C THR A 371 -3.31 8.84 18.39
N LEU A 372 -4.01 9.60 17.57
CA LEU A 372 -3.35 10.43 16.59
C LEU A 372 -2.45 11.45 17.30
N GLY A 373 -1.17 11.54 16.97
CA GLY A 373 -0.33 12.70 17.19
C GLY A 373 0.01 13.27 15.83
N TYR A 374 0.29 14.54 15.69
CA TYR A 374 0.78 15.05 14.41
C TYR A 374 1.76 16.19 14.65
N SER A 375 2.59 16.46 13.66
CA SER A 375 3.52 17.58 13.66
C SER A 375 3.67 18.05 12.21
N ILE A 376 3.35 19.28 11.89
CA ILE A 376 3.62 19.85 10.57
C ILE A 376 4.96 20.57 10.66
N TYR A 377 5.81 20.39 9.67
CA TYR A 377 7.13 21.01 9.60
C TYR A 377 7.27 21.90 8.37
N THR A 378 8.10 22.92 8.48
CA THR A 378 8.66 23.64 7.33
C THR A 378 9.66 22.74 6.60
N GLY A 379 10.03 23.10 5.37
CA GLY A 379 11.07 22.42 4.58
C GLY A 379 12.46 22.53 5.20
N THR A 380 12.63 23.44 6.17
CA THR A 380 13.84 23.57 7.00
C THR A 380 13.77 22.74 8.29
N GLY A 381 12.68 22.02 8.54
CA GLY A 381 12.52 21.14 9.70
C GLY A 381 11.97 21.81 10.96
N GLU A 382 11.49 23.06 10.89
CA GLU A 382 10.87 23.76 12.02
C GLU A 382 9.42 23.30 12.22
N VAL A 383 8.99 23.09 13.46
CA VAL A 383 7.62 22.63 13.76
C VAL A 383 6.63 23.79 13.65
N ILE A 384 5.77 23.76 12.62
CA ILE A 384 4.70 24.73 12.37
C ILE A 384 3.51 24.47 13.30
N GLN A 385 3.09 23.22 13.44
CA GLN A 385 1.94 22.84 14.25
C GLN A 385 2.17 21.46 14.85
N LYS A 386 1.72 21.22 16.08
CA LYS A 386 1.69 19.87 16.66
C LYS A 386 0.39 19.66 17.40
N GLY A 387 -0.19 18.47 17.27
CA GLY A 387 -1.43 18.13 17.95
C GLY A 387 -1.43 16.67 18.40
N ARG A 388 -2.37 16.34 19.27
CA ARG A 388 -2.58 14.97 19.73
C ARG A 388 -4.04 14.76 20.04
N GLU A 389 -4.66 13.85 19.31
CA GLU A 389 -6.06 13.47 19.45
C GLU A 389 -6.13 12.01 19.89
N ARG A 390 -6.91 11.73 20.94
CA ARG A 390 -7.20 10.36 21.36
C ARG A 390 -8.52 9.95 20.73
N GLN A 391 -8.48 8.98 19.83
CA GLN A 391 -9.65 8.43 19.17
C GLN A 391 -10.06 7.13 19.86
N GLU A 392 -11.29 7.11 20.37
CA GLU A 392 -11.92 5.90 20.89
C GLU A 392 -12.38 5.04 19.71
N ASN A 393 -11.95 3.76 19.67
CA ASN A 393 -12.32 2.91 18.55
C ASN A 393 -13.76 2.41 18.77
N ALA A 394 -14.62 2.70 17.80
CA ALA A 394 -16.05 2.43 17.81
C ALA A 394 -16.43 1.06 18.41
N ARG A 395 -16.85 1.07 19.67
CA ARG A 395 -18.11 0.44 20.02
C ARG A 395 -19.12 1.59 20.05
N VAL A 396 -20.24 1.45 19.36
CA VAL A 396 -21.41 2.34 19.41
C VAL A 396 -21.38 3.57 18.48
N ASN A 397 -22.20 3.49 17.44
CA ASN A 397 -22.78 4.57 16.62
C ASN A 397 -22.09 4.94 15.26
N PRO A 398 -22.61 4.41 14.12
CA PRO A 398 -22.21 4.79 12.75
C PRO A 398 -22.26 6.30 12.46
N GLU A 399 -23.12 7.06 13.13
CA GLU A 399 -23.25 8.51 12.90
C GLU A 399 -22.07 9.33 13.48
N LYS A 400 -21.33 8.76 14.44
CA LYS A 400 -20.13 9.38 15.04
C LYS A 400 -18.83 9.05 14.30
N VAL A 401 -18.86 8.23 13.25
CA VAL A 401 -17.69 7.77 12.47
C VAL A 401 -17.06 8.89 11.61
N LYS A 402 -17.69 10.07 11.55
CA LYS A 402 -17.30 11.22 10.69
C LYS A 402 -15.95 11.90 11.01
N LYS A 403 -15.19 11.48 12.02
CA LYS A 403 -13.92 12.14 12.42
C LYS A 403 -12.73 11.17 12.52
N ASN A 404 -12.65 10.17 11.64
CA ASN A 404 -11.60 9.15 11.68
C ASN A 404 -10.41 9.43 10.75
N VAL A 405 -10.34 10.64 10.19
CA VAL A 405 -9.33 11.01 9.20
C VAL A 405 -8.49 12.15 9.69
N ALA A 406 -7.20 11.92 9.54
CA ALA A 406 -6.20 12.92 9.73
C ALA A 406 -5.97 13.53 8.33
N LEU A 407 -6.73 14.60 8.05
CA LEU A 407 -6.60 15.42 6.85
C LEU A 407 -5.28 16.22 6.98
N TYR A 408 -4.38 16.13 6.00
CA TYR A 408 -3.19 16.99 5.90
C TYR A 408 -3.09 17.53 4.50
#